data_AF-A0A3P3PZ59-F1
#
_entry.id   AF-A0A3P3PZ59-F1
#
_cell.length_a   1.000
_cell.length_b   1.000
_cell.length_c   1.000
_cell.angle_alpha   90.00
_cell.angle_beta   90.00
_cell.angle_gamma   90.00
#
_symmetry.space_group_name_H-M   'P 1'
#
loop_
_entity.id
_entity.type
_entity.pdbx_description
1 polymer ?
#
loop_
_entity_poly.entity_id
_entity_poly.type
_entity_poly.pdbx_seq_one_letter_code
_entity_poly.pdbx_strand_id
1 'polypeptide(L)'
;MQKYDAVEKGIANNDVKALREAIGSICYTNRDFSNSEFFEVVRYVESNGIKLKDDTLVGAEPVSKIKTEFDEDDFTRAVFELKRNFCDERIKDVETIGKKLYGKKDIQKENTTSRVINQRQERSLKRETVNRNVDNGEFPNAQSHQPNNTVKIVIGVVAIAAMIVIILYIGSSLVRI
;
A
#
# COMPACT_ATOMS: atom_id res chain seq x y z
N MET A 1 -4.85 18.67 -15.76
CA MET A 1 -4.02 17.76 -14.94
C MET A 1 -4.60 17.82 -13.54
N GLN A 2 -5.40 16.81 -13.16
CA GLN A 2 -6.41 16.92 -12.08
C GLN A 2 -5.98 16.25 -10.76
N LYS A 3 -4.76 15.71 -10.71
CA LYS A 3 -4.35 14.74 -9.68
C LYS A 3 -4.34 15.35 -8.26
N TYR A 4 -4.27 16.68 -8.14
CA TYR A 4 -4.12 17.37 -6.86
C TYR A 4 -4.98 18.63 -6.72
N ASP A 5 -6.10 18.76 -7.43
CA ASP A 5 -6.96 19.97 -7.35
C ASP A 5 -7.35 20.33 -5.89
N ALA A 6 -7.59 19.32 -5.05
CA ALA A 6 -7.88 19.53 -3.62
C ALA A 6 -6.68 20.04 -2.83
N VAL A 7 -5.46 19.57 -3.15
CA VAL A 7 -4.22 20.04 -2.52
C VAL A 7 -3.93 21.47 -2.96
N GLU A 8 -4.03 21.78 -4.25
CA GLU A 8 -3.81 23.13 -4.79
C GLU A 8 -4.79 24.14 -4.17
N LYS A 9 -6.07 23.79 -4.08
CA LYS A 9 -7.08 24.61 -3.38
C LYS A 9 -6.77 24.77 -1.89
N GLY A 10 -6.32 23.71 -1.24
CA GLY A 10 -5.93 23.74 0.16
C GLY A 10 -4.73 24.67 0.40
N ILE A 11 -3.74 24.63 -0.49
CA ILE A 11 -2.57 25.52 -0.45
C ILE A 11 -3.02 26.98 -0.66
N ALA A 12 -3.78 27.25 -1.72
CA ALA A 12 -4.24 28.60 -2.05
C ALA A 12 -5.06 29.25 -0.92
N ASN A 13 -5.83 28.46 -0.19
CA ASN A 13 -6.67 28.93 0.92
C ASN A 13 -5.99 28.81 2.30
N ASN A 14 -4.76 28.30 2.37
CA ASN A 14 -4.08 27.95 3.61
C ASN A 14 -4.94 27.05 4.54
N ASP A 15 -5.74 26.16 3.96
CA ASP A 15 -6.68 25.29 4.67
C ASP A 15 -5.98 23.98 5.05
N VAL A 16 -5.31 24.02 6.20
CA VAL A 16 -4.58 22.87 6.77
C VAL A 16 -5.48 21.65 6.96
N LYS A 17 -6.76 21.85 7.30
CA LYS A 17 -7.70 20.74 7.50
C LYS A 17 -8.02 20.06 6.17
N ALA A 18 -8.34 20.82 5.14
CA ALA A 18 -8.59 20.27 3.80
C ALA A 18 -7.35 19.58 3.23
N LEU A 19 -6.15 20.12 3.50
CA LEU A 19 -4.89 19.50 3.09
C LEU A 19 -4.67 18.15 3.78
N ARG A 20 -4.87 18.07 5.10
CA ARG A 20 -4.78 16.80 5.85
C ARG A 20 -5.79 15.78 5.36
N GLU A 21 -7.01 16.20 5.03
CA GLU A 21 -8.03 15.32 4.45
C GLU A 21 -7.62 14.78 3.07
N ALA A 22 -7.13 15.65 2.19
CA ALA A 22 -6.66 15.27 0.87
C ALA A 22 -5.48 14.29 0.96
N ILE A 23 -4.47 14.62 1.78
CA ILE A 23 -3.28 13.79 1.96
C ILE A 23 -3.62 12.45 2.62
N GLY A 24 -4.44 12.45 3.67
CA GLY A 24 -4.89 11.22 4.31
C GLY A 24 -5.69 10.32 3.36
N SER A 25 -6.34 10.88 2.34
CA SER A 25 -7.07 10.09 1.33
C SER A 25 -6.14 9.37 0.35
N ILE A 26 -4.89 9.84 0.16
CA ILE A 26 -3.86 9.15 -0.61
C ILE A 26 -3.57 7.76 -0.03
N CYS A 27 -3.70 7.60 1.29
CA CYS A 27 -3.52 6.31 1.95
C CYS A 27 -4.45 5.22 1.40
N TYR A 28 -5.61 5.56 0.82
CA TYR A 28 -6.52 4.57 0.25
C TYR A 28 -6.18 4.16 -1.20
N THR A 29 -5.47 5.01 -1.94
CA THR A 29 -5.02 4.76 -3.32
C THR A 29 -3.60 4.20 -3.39
N ASN A 30 -2.80 4.40 -2.35
CA ASN A 30 -1.46 3.84 -2.16
C ASN A 30 -1.33 3.27 -0.74
N ARG A 31 -2.02 2.17 -0.48
CA ARG A 31 -2.19 1.62 0.86
C ARG A 31 -0.92 1.03 1.47
N ASP A 32 0.01 0.58 0.63
CA ASP A 32 1.29 0.00 1.06
C ASP A 32 2.44 1.04 1.09
N PHE A 33 2.15 2.30 0.72
CA PHE A 33 3.13 3.38 0.65
C PHE A 33 4.28 3.10 -0.33
N SER A 34 4.08 2.26 -1.34
CA SER A 34 5.14 1.78 -2.23
C SER A 34 5.69 2.83 -3.21
N ASN A 35 4.88 3.81 -3.61
CA ASN A 35 5.21 4.72 -4.73
C ASN A 35 5.61 6.16 -4.32
N SER A 36 5.99 6.38 -3.06
CA SER A 36 6.37 7.69 -2.46
C SER A 36 5.35 8.86 -2.55
N GLU A 37 4.21 8.69 -3.22
CA GLU A 37 3.22 9.74 -3.48
C GLU A 37 2.80 10.51 -2.22
N PHE A 38 2.48 9.78 -1.13
CA PHE A 38 2.09 10.40 0.14
C PHE A 38 3.15 11.38 0.64
N PHE A 39 4.42 10.96 0.69
CA PHE A 39 5.51 11.77 1.21
C PHE A 39 5.89 12.91 0.26
N GLU A 40 5.73 12.72 -1.04
CA GLU A 40 5.93 13.78 -2.03
C GLU A 40 4.91 14.90 -1.86
N VAL A 41 3.64 14.58 -1.67
CA VAL A 41 2.60 15.59 -1.45
C VAL A 41 2.80 16.32 -0.13
N VAL A 42 3.17 15.61 0.96
CA VAL A 42 3.52 16.27 2.24
C VAL A 42 4.66 17.28 2.05
N ARG A 43 5.76 16.85 1.42
CA ARG A 43 6.91 17.74 1.14
C ARG A 43 6.52 18.93 0.27
N TYR A 44 5.69 18.71 -0.73
CA TYR A 44 5.23 19.77 -1.64
C TYR A 44 4.44 20.84 -0.86
N VAL A 45 3.47 20.44 -0.05
CA VAL A 45 2.69 21.38 0.77
C VAL A 45 3.57 22.13 1.77
N GLU A 46 4.47 21.44 2.47
CA GLU A 46 5.39 22.08 3.42
C GLU A 46 6.37 23.05 2.72
N SER A 47 6.80 22.74 1.49
CA SER A 47 7.64 23.63 0.69
C SER A 47 6.94 24.94 0.28
N ASN A 48 5.61 24.97 0.32
CA ASN A 48 4.79 26.18 0.12
C ASN A 48 4.61 26.99 1.42
N GLY A 49 5.35 26.67 2.49
CA GLY A 49 5.34 27.41 3.74
C GLY A 49 4.21 27.03 4.70
N ILE A 50 3.48 25.94 4.42
CA ILE A 50 2.36 25.48 5.25
C ILE A 50 2.85 24.40 6.21
N LYS A 51 2.76 24.66 7.52
CA LYS A 51 3.05 23.66 8.55
C LYS A 51 1.91 22.64 8.60
N LEU A 52 2.12 21.46 7.99
CA LEU A 52 1.16 20.36 8.04
C LEU A 52 1.23 19.58 9.34
N LYS A 53 2.44 19.32 9.82
CA LYS A 53 2.65 18.41 10.94
C LYS A 53 2.41 19.08 12.29
N ASP A 54 1.68 18.39 13.14
CA ASP A 54 1.60 18.69 14.56
C ASP A 54 2.90 18.25 15.25
N ASP A 55 3.37 19.02 16.23
CA ASP A 55 4.65 18.75 16.92
C ASP A 55 4.59 17.54 17.85
N THR A 56 3.38 17.18 18.30
CA THR A 56 3.16 16.11 19.27
C THR A 56 1.96 15.25 18.87
N LEU A 57 2.04 13.99 19.30
CA LEU A 57 0.91 13.07 19.27
C LEU A 57 -0.17 13.53 20.27
N VAL A 58 -1.41 13.59 19.78
CA VAL A 58 -2.62 13.89 20.56
C VAL A 58 -3.66 12.80 20.35
N GLY A 59 -4.34 12.42 21.43
CA GLY A 59 -5.41 11.42 21.40
C GLY A 59 -4.92 10.00 21.70
N ALA A 60 -5.56 9.00 21.11
CA ALA A 60 -5.30 7.59 21.39
C ALA A 60 -3.88 7.16 20.97
N GLU A 61 -3.35 6.08 21.53
CA GLU A 61 -2.08 5.55 21.05
C GLU A 61 -2.18 5.02 19.60
N PRO A 62 -1.08 5.08 18.82
CA PRO A 62 -0.94 4.40 17.54
C PRO A 62 -1.31 2.93 17.61
N VAL A 63 -2.07 2.44 16.62
CA VAL A 63 -2.54 1.05 16.59
C VAL A 63 -1.38 0.06 16.56
N SER A 64 -0.32 0.41 15.81
CA SER A 64 0.89 -0.37 15.66
C SER A 64 1.73 -0.49 16.94
N LYS A 65 1.46 0.33 17.96
CA LYS A 65 2.08 0.19 19.29
C LYS A 65 1.32 -0.79 20.17
N ILE A 66 0.01 -0.92 19.95
CA ILE A 66 -0.88 -1.75 20.76
C ILE A 66 -0.86 -3.21 20.29
N LYS A 67 -0.75 -3.42 18.98
CA LYS A 67 -0.74 -4.76 18.39
C LYS A 67 0.12 -4.85 17.14
N THR A 68 0.37 -6.08 16.71
CA THR A 68 1.24 -6.40 15.57
C THR A 68 0.49 -6.98 14.38
N GLU A 69 -0.64 -7.67 14.58
CA GLU A 69 -1.51 -8.15 13.51
C GLU A 69 -2.64 -7.15 13.28
N PHE A 70 -2.88 -6.84 12.02
CA PHE A 70 -3.79 -5.76 11.61
C PHE A 70 -4.85 -6.28 10.65
N ASP A 71 -5.97 -5.56 10.59
CA ASP A 71 -7.05 -5.72 9.61
C ASP A 71 -7.38 -4.38 8.93
N GLU A 72 -8.37 -4.39 8.03
CA GLU A 72 -8.81 -3.18 7.30
C GLU A 72 -9.37 -2.10 8.24
N ASP A 73 -10.00 -2.49 9.35
CA ASP A 73 -10.57 -1.55 10.32
C ASP A 73 -9.46 -0.82 11.08
N ASP A 74 -8.36 -1.50 11.41
CA ASP A 74 -7.17 -0.86 11.97
C ASP A 74 -6.57 0.16 11.02
N PHE A 75 -6.44 -0.19 9.73
CA PHE A 75 -5.91 0.73 8.74
C PHE A 75 -6.80 1.96 8.61
N THR A 76 -8.12 1.74 8.50
CA THR A 76 -9.10 2.82 8.42
C THR A 76 -9.07 3.71 9.65
N ARG A 77 -8.97 3.12 10.84
CA ARG A 77 -8.85 3.86 12.10
C ARG A 77 -7.56 4.66 12.16
N ALA A 78 -6.43 4.09 11.75
CA ALA A 78 -5.16 4.79 11.73
C ALA A 78 -5.18 5.98 10.76
N VAL A 79 -5.77 5.82 9.57
CA VAL A 79 -5.95 6.91 8.59
C VAL A 79 -6.88 8.01 9.15
N PHE A 80 -7.96 7.63 9.81
CA PHE A 80 -8.87 8.58 10.46
C PHE A 80 -8.15 9.40 11.54
N GLU A 81 -7.39 8.75 12.41
CA GLU A 81 -6.64 9.43 13.47
C GLU A 81 -5.49 10.29 12.92
N LEU A 82 -4.83 9.86 11.84
CA LEU A 82 -3.83 10.66 11.11
C LEU A 82 -4.41 12.00 10.60
N LYS A 83 -5.64 11.99 10.09
CA LYS A 83 -6.30 13.21 9.60
C LYS A 83 -6.62 14.19 10.73
N ARG A 84 -6.87 13.69 11.94
CA ARG A 84 -7.19 14.50 13.13
C ARG A 84 -5.94 15.10 13.78
N ASN A 85 -4.87 14.33 13.88
CA ASN A 85 -3.59 14.76 14.41
C ASN A 85 -2.50 14.28 13.47
N PHE A 86 -2.03 15.19 12.62
CA PHE A 86 -1.13 14.86 11.54
C PHE A 86 0.30 14.96 12.07
N CYS A 87 0.78 13.95 12.79
CA CYS A 87 2.14 13.93 13.36
C CYS A 87 2.95 12.74 12.86
N ASP A 88 4.26 12.75 13.09
CA ASP A 88 5.17 11.70 12.62
C ASP A 88 4.81 10.32 13.18
N GLU A 89 4.35 10.24 14.43
CA GLU A 89 3.91 8.98 15.03
C GLU A 89 2.70 8.40 14.31
N ARG A 90 1.74 9.22 13.88
CA ARG A 90 0.56 8.78 13.13
C ARG A 90 0.89 8.42 11.69
N ILE A 91 1.80 9.17 11.06
CA ILE A 91 2.29 8.82 9.72
C ILE A 91 2.96 7.45 9.76
N LYS A 92 3.83 7.21 10.75
CA LYS A 92 4.50 5.92 10.94
C LYS A 92 3.52 4.79 11.27
N ASP A 93 2.47 5.07 12.04
CA ASP A 93 1.41 4.11 12.37
C ASP A 93 0.73 3.58 11.09
N VAL A 94 0.19 4.50 10.29
CA VAL A 94 -0.50 4.16 9.03
C VAL A 94 0.44 3.48 8.05
N GLU A 95 1.68 3.97 7.92
CA GLU A 95 2.69 3.35 7.06
C GLU A 95 3.00 1.90 7.49
N THR A 96 3.16 1.67 8.79
CA THR A 96 3.48 0.34 9.34
C THR A 96 2.33 -0.64 9.06
N ILE A 97 1.10 -0.23 9.36
CA ILE A 97 -0.09 -1.04 9.15
C ILE A 97 -0.28 -1.32 7.66
N GLY A 98 -0.20 -0.27 6.83
CA GLY A 98 -0.37 -0.35 5.39
C GLY A 98 0.64 -1.28 4.72
N LYS A 99 1.93 -1.16 5.07
CA LYS A 99 2.97 -2.06 4.58
C LYS A 99 2.76 -3.51 5.01
N LYS A 100 2.29 -3.75 6.24
CA LYS A 100 2.07 -5.12 6.72
C LYS A 100 0.84 -5.78 6.09
N LEU A 101 -0.22 -5.02 5.86
CA LEU A 101 -1.47 -5.49 5.26
C LEU A 101 -1.39 -5.68 3.75
N TYR A 102 -0.86 -4.68 3.04
CA TYR A 102 -0.94 -4.59 1.59
C TYR A 102 0.41 -4.67 0.89
N GLY A 103 1.51 -4.55 1.65
CA GLY A 103 2.85 -4.72 1.10
C GLY A 103 2.97 -6.10 0.48
N LYS A 104 3.50 -6.13 -0.75
CA LYS A 104 3.75 -7.38 -1.45
C LYS A 104 4.67 -8.24 -0.59
N LYS A 105 4.15 -9.37 -0.11
CA LYS A 105 4.99 -10.45 0.39
C LYS A 105 5.67 -11.00 -0.85
N ASP A 106 6.92 -10.62 -1.08
CA ASP A 106 7.78 -11.44 -1.92
C ASP A 106 7.87 -12.80 -1.23
N ILE A 107 7.05 -13.75 -1.67
CA ILE A 107 7.19 -15.16 -1.35
C ILE A 107 8.47 -15.60 -2.06
N GLN A 108 9.63 -15.24 -1.51
CA GLN A 108 10.94 -15.74 -1.89
C GLN A 108 12.01 -15.17 -0.95
N LYS A 109 12.16 -15.79 0.23
CA LYS A 109 13.46 -16.09 0.88
C LYS A 109 13.36 -16.73 2.28
N GLU A 110 12.33 -17.51 2.56
CA GLU A 110 12.42 -18.51 3.62
C GLU A 110 11.97 -19.83 3.03
N ASN A 111 12.93 -20.67 2.62
CA ASN A 111 12.84 -22.14 2.44
C ASN A 111 14.03 -22.77 1.66
N THR A 112 15.18 -22.10 1.51
CA THR A 112 16.33 -22.73 0.84
C THR A 112 17.69 -22.44 1.50
N THR A 113 17.81 -22.63 2.81
CA THR A 113 19.16 -22.80 3.43
C THR A 113 19.22 -23.93 4.47
N SER A 114 18.10 -24.52 4.89
CA SER A 114 18.14 -25.57 5.94
C SER A 114 18.08 -27.00 5.42
N ARG A 115 18.18 -27.25 4.10
CA ARG A 115 18.06 -28.62 3.54
C ARG A 115 19.11 -29.02 2.50
N VAL A 116 20.30 -28.40 2.52
CA VAL A 116 21.42 -28.78 1.61
C VAL A 116 22.70 -29.19 2.37
N ILE A 117 22.68 -29.30 3.70
CA ILE A 117 23.87 -29.72 4.47
C ILE A 117 23.94 -31.27 4.68
N ASN A 118 22.84 -32.00 4.55
CA ASN A 118 22.84 -33.46 4.79
C ASN A 118 22.96 -34.33 3.52
N GLN A 119 23.64 -33.87 2.47
CA GLN A 119 23.88 -34.71 1.29
C GLN A 119 25.23 -34.46 0.59
N ARG A 120 26.25 -34.03 1.34
CA ARG A 120 27.62 -33.84 0.81
C ARG A 120 28.68 -34.65 1.57
N GLN A 121 28.33 -35.83 2.08
CA GLN A 121 29.29 -36.69 2.80
C GLN A 121 29.39 -38.15 2.31
N GLU A 122 28.82 -38.52 1.15
CA GLU A 122 28.89 -39.91 0.66
C GLU A 122 29.19 -40.09 -0.85
N ARG A 123 29.72 -39.09 -1.57
CA ARG A 123 30.12 -39.28 -2.98
C ARG A 123 31.47 -38.66 -3.36
N SER A 124 32.45 -38.75 -2.47
CA SER A 124 33.85 -38.41 -2.74
C SER A 124 34.77 -39.60 -2.49
N LEU A 125 34.43 -40.75 -3.07
CA LEU A 125 35.39 -41.79 -3.42
C LEU A 125 34.94 -42.36 -4.76
N LYS A 126 35.90 -42.51 -5.68
CA LYS A 126 35.78 -42.97 -7.08
C LYS A 126 35.63 -41.86 -8.14
N ARG A 127 36.73 -41.14 -8.35
CA ARG A 127 37.07 -40.49 -9.63
C ARG A 127 38.14 -41.35 -10.30
N GLU A 128 37.81 -41.91 -11.45
CA GLU A 128 38.62 -42.37 -12.60
C GLU A 128 37.65 -43.21 -13.44
N THR A 129 37.45 -43.04 -14.75
CA THR A 129 38.39 -42.66 -15.82
C THR A 129 37.60 -42.30 -17.12
N VAL A 130 38.18 -41.42 -17.94
CA VAL A 130 38.19 -41.38 -19.44
C VAL A 130 37.00 -40.83 -20.27
N ASN A 131 37.39 -39.89 -21.14
CA ASN A 131 36.72 -39.20 -22.25
C ASN A 131 36.01 -40.08 -23.29
N ARG A 132 34.98 -39.52 -23.96
CA ARG A 132 34.84 -39.52 -25.44
C ARG A 132 33.82 -38.48 -25.93
N ASN A 133 34.22 -37.80 -27.01
CA ASN A 133 33.52 -36.80 -27.81
C ASN A 133 32.25 -37.35 -28.49
N VAL A 134 31.36 -36.46 -28.96
CA VAL A 134 30.90 -36.32 -30.38
C VAL A 134 29.52 -35.64 -30.51
N ASP A 135 29.51 -34.59 -31.33
CA ASP A 135 28.50 -33.98 -32.23
C ASP A 135 27.09 -33.51 -31.85
N ASN A 136 26.87 -32.25 -32.24
CA ASN A 136 25.79 -31.66 -33.06
C ASN A 136 24.35 -32.16 -32.89
N GLY A 137 23.48 -31.22 -32.50
CA GLY A 137 22.05 -31.27 -32.74
C GLY A 137 21.42 -29.88 -32.61
N GLU A 138 20.84 -29.40 -33.70
CA GLU A 138 20.18 -28.11 -33.90
C GLU A 138 19.13 -27.72 -32.84
N PHE A 139 19.02 -26.40 -32.61
CA PHE A 139 17.85 -25.77 -31.99
C PHE A 139 16.58 -26.01 -32.80
N PRO A 140 15.42 -26.08 -32.12
CA PRO A 140 14.30 -25.30 -32.60
C PRO A 140 13.75 -24.35 -31.52
N ASN A 141 13.69 -23.10 -31.96
CA ASN A 141 12.86 -22.01 -31.49
C ASN A 141 11.43 -22.47 -31.18
N ALA A 142 10.93 -22.15 -29.99
CA ALA A 142 9.50 -22.16 -29.69
C ALA A 142 9.16 -20.92 -28.84
N GLN A 143 9.06 -19.77 -29.51
CA GLN A 143 8.12 -18.73 -29.10
C GLN A 143 6.73 -19.37 -29.02
N SER A 144 6.10 -19.35 -27.84
CA SER A 144 4.65 -19.53 -27.76
C SER A 144 4.05 -18.53 -26.79
N HIS A 145 3.40 -17.54 -27.40
CA HIS A 145 2.11 -16.98 -27.03
C HIS A 145 1.83 -16.65 -25.55
N GLN A 146 1.92 -15.35 -25.29
CA GLN A 146 1.08 -14.62 -24.35
C GLN A 146 -0.41 -14.79 -24.72
N PRO A 147 -1.29 -15.05 -23.75
CA PRO A 147 -2.65 -14.52 -23.80
C PRO A 147 -2.90 -13.55 -22.64
N ASN A 148 -3.31 -12.37 -23.06
CA ASN A 148 -3.82 -11.26 -22.29
C ASN A 148 -5.22 -11.61 -21.75
N ASN A 149 -5.37 -11.69 -20.44
CA ASN A 149 -6.68 -11.89 -19.80
C ASN A 149 -6.99 -10.71 -18.89
N THR A 150 -7.34 -9.59 -19.53
CA THR A 150 -7.93 -8.42 -18.87
C THR A 150 -9.32 -8.79 -18.34
N VAL A 151 -9.41 -9.20 -17.07
CA VAL A 151 -10.71 -9.34 -16.38
C VAL A 151 -11.12 -7.97 -15.86
N LYS A 152 -11.95 -7.27 -16.64
CA LYS A 152 -12.64 -6.05 -16.24
C LYS A 152 -13.71 -6.41 -15.20
N ILE A 153 -13.43 -6.20 -13.92
CA ILE A 153 -14.45 -6.27 -12.86
C ILE A 153 -15.16 -4.91 -12.80
N VAL A 154 -16.32 -4.83 -13.47
CA VAL A 154 -17.30 -3.75 -13.29
C VAL A 154 -18.32 -4.24 -12.27
N ILE A 155 -18.04 -4.02 -10.99
CA ILE A 155 -19.01 -4.20 -9.90
C ILE A 155 -18.80 -3.03 -8.95
N GLY A 156 -19.77 -2.12 -8.86
CA GLY A 156 -19.75 -1.10 -7.80
C GLY A 156 -20.50 0.21 -8.00
N VAL A 157 -21.28 0.43 -9.07
CA VAL A 157 -22.01 1.71 -9.22
C VAL A 157 -23.37 1.70 -8.50
N VAL A 158 -23.93 0.52 -8.18
CA VAL A 158 -25.28 0.42 -7.58
C VAL A 158 -25.29 0.71 -6.07
N ALA A 159 -24.20 0.39 -5.35
CA ALA A 159 -24.13 0.60 -3.90
C ALA A 159 -24.04 2.09 -3.50
N ILE A 160 -23.40 2.92 -4.33
CA ILE A 160 -23.21 4.36 -4.07
C ILE A 160 -24.55 5.11 -4.20
N ALA A 161 -25.39 4.74 -5.17
CA ALA A 161 -26.69 5.37 -5.37
C ALA A 161 -27.65 5.11 -4.19
N ALA A 162 -27.63 3.90 -3.60
CA ALA A 162 -28.45 3.57 -2.44
C ALA A 162 -28.03 4.36 -1.18
N MET A 163 -26.72 4.56 -0.97
CA MET A 163 -26.22 5.34 0.18
C MET A 163 -26.62 6.82 0.10
N ILE A 164 -26.59 7.43 -1.10
CA ILE A 164 -27.00 8.83 -1.28
C ILE A 164 -28.48 9.02 -0.96
N VAL A 165 -29.35 8.09 -1.37
CA VAL A 165 -30.80 8.15 -1.11
C VAL A 165 -31.09 8.07 0.39
N ILE A 166 -30.39 7.20 1.13
CA ILE A 166 -30.55 7.07 2.59
C ILE A 166 -30.12 8.35 3.30
N ILE A 167 -28.98 8.94 2.92
CA ILE A 167 -28.47 10.18 3.51
C ILE A 167 -29.46 11.34 3.28
N LEU A 168 -30.00 11.46 2.06
CA LEU A 168 -30.99 12.50 1.74
C LEU A 168 -32.31 12.29 2.49
N TYR A 169 -32.75 11.04 2.68
CA TYR A 169 -33.97 10.72 3.43
C TYR A 169 -33.85 11.04 4.92
N ILE A 170 -32.70 10.73 5.55
CA ILE A 170 -32.45 11.07 6.96
C ILE A 170 -32.32 12.58 7.13
N GLY A 171 -31.58 13.26 6.25
CA GLY A 171 -31.42 14.72 6.29
C GLY A 171 -32.73 15.48 6.10
N SER A 172 -33.62 15.03 5.22
CA SER A 172 -34.92 15.67 5.02
C SER A 172 -35.92 15.40 6.16
N SER A 173 -35.76 14.29 6.88
CA SER A 173 -36.59 13.97 8.06
C SER A 173 -36.18 14.78 9.31
N LEU A 174 -34.89 15.09 9.46
CA LEU A 174 -34.36 15.90 10.57
C LEU A 174 -34.66 17.40 10.45
N VAL A 175 -34.88 17.91 9.23
CA VAL A 175 -35.21 19.32 8.98
C VAL A 175 -36.72 19.60 9.17
N ARG A 176 -37.55 18.56 9.30
CA ARG A 176 -39.02 18.65 9.42
C ARG A 176 -39.56 18.45 10.84
N ILE A 177 -38.71 18.32 11.86
CA ILE A 177 -39.05 18.29 13.29
C ILE A 177 -38.58 19.61 13.90
#